data_AF-A0A317NP58-F1
#
_entry.id   AF-A0A317NP58-F1
#
_cell.length_a   1.000
_cell.length_b   1.000
_cell.length_c   1.000
_cell.angle_alpha   90.00
_cell.angle_beta   90.00
_cell.angle_gamma   90.00
#
_symmetry.space_group_name_H-M   'P 1'
#
loop_
_entity.id
_entity.type
_entity.pdbx_description
1 polymer ?
#
loop_
_entity_poly.entity_id
_entity_poly.type
_entity_poly.pdbx_seq_one_letter_code
_entity_poly.pdbx_strand_id
1 'polypeptide(L)'
;MSTTARRRPADHGWFTSSRSNNGNQCVEVRFDGDIVQIRDSKFRRNPMNIGSEEPIITVDAEVWTAFLHCLLSSRRHPELVAHVAVDGSATLRHEDVLLRFTAGEWEAFVAGVRDDEFVCA
;
A
#
# COMPACT_ATOMS: atom_id res chain seq x y z
N MET A 1 -1.11 25.04 1.00
CA MET A 1 0.14 24.61 1.65
C MET A 1 -0.18 23.32 2.38
N SER A 2 0.13 22.17 1.77
CA SER A 2 -0.16 20.86 2.38
C SER A 2 1.16 20.25 2.83
N THR A 3 1.27 20.12 4.14
CA THR A 3 2.42 19.68 4.91
C THR A 3 2.86 18.28 4.48
N THR A 4 4.04 18.18 3.89
CA THR A 4 4.78 16.93 3.64
C THR A 4 5.03 16.24 4.99
N ALA A 5 4.20 15.26 5.33
CA ALA A 5 4.38 14.49 6.56
C ALA A 5 5.44 13.41 6.31
N ARG A 6 6.72 13.73 6.54
CA ARG A 6 7.73 12.72 6.87
C ARG A 6 7.31 12.04 8.16
N ARG A 7 6.50 10.98 8.08
CA ARG A 7 6.11 10.22 9.27
C ARG A 7 7.27 9.32 9.67
N ARG A 8 7.64 9.41 10.95
CA ARG A 8 8.72 8.65 11.54
C ARG A 8 8.25 7.21 11.82
N PRO A 9 9.16 6.22 11.83
CA PRO A 9 8.87 4.85 12.26
C PRO A 9 8.27 4.70 13.68
N ALA A 10 8.30 5.77 14.48
CA ALA A 10 7.78 5.78 15.85
C ALA A 10 6.24 5.84 15.96
N ASP A 11 5.52 6.13 14.88
CA ASP A 11 4.06 5.98 14.86
C ASP A 11 3.74 4.50 14.57
N HIS A 12 3.66 3.66 15.62
CA HIS A 12 3.34 2.22 15.56
C HIS A 12 1.92 1.88 15.02
N GLY A 13 1.28 2.81 14.30
CA GLY A 13 -0.09 2.71 13.81
C GLY A 13 -0.18 2.51 12.30
N TRP A 14 -1.30 1.96 11.85
CA TRP A 14 -1.69 1.96 10.45
C TRP A 14 -1.92 3.40 9.98
N PHE A 15 -1.33 3.77 8.85
CA PHE A 15 -1.52 5.06 8.22
C PHE A 15 -1.86 4.88 6.73
N THR A 16 -2.58 5.86 6.18
CA THR A 16 -2.96 5.91 4.76
C THR A 16 -2.21 7.04 4.07
N SER A 17 -2.17 7.02 2.72
CA SER A 17 -1.68 8.18 1.95
C SER A 17 -2.48 9.44 2.27
N SER A 18 -1.82 10.61 2.24
CA SER A 18 -2.49 11.90 2.38
C SER A 18 -3.41 12.24 1.18
N ARG A 19 -3.19 11.56 0.05
CA ARG A 19 -3.97 11.68 -1.19
C ARG A 19 -5.19 10.77 -1.23
N SER A 20 -5.38 9.91 -0.23
CA SER A 20 -6.58 9.08 -0.17
C SER A 20 -7.78 9.98 0.15
N ASN A 21 -8.54 10.34 -0.87
CA ASN A 21 -9.61 11.33 -0.73
C ASN A 21 -10.67 10.84 0.27
N ASN A 22 -11.25 11.80 0.98
CA ASN A 22 -11.88 11.71 2.28
C ASN A 22 -13.16 10.84 2.36
N GLY A 23 -13.06 9.52 2.13
CA GLY A 23 -13.95 8.55 2.77
C GLY A 23 -14.45 7.36 1.97
N ASN A 24 -13.59 6.36 1.65
CA ASN A 24 -13.94 4.93 1.85
C ASN A 24 -12.94 3.88 1.30
N GLN A 25 -11.84 4.25 0.65
CA GLN A 25 -11.07 3.32 -0.19
C GLN A 25 -9.57 3.66 -0.09
N CYS A 26 -8.85 3.03 0.85
CA CYS A 26 -7.44 3.36 1.09
C CYS A 26 -6.57 2.12 1.35
N VAL A 27 -5.36 2.13 0.78
CA VAL A 27 -4.22 1.30 1.21
C VAL A 27 -3.77 1.80 2.59
N GLU A 28 -3.72 0.89 3.55
CA GLU A 28 -3.12 1.15 4.85
C GLU A 28 -1.75 0.49 4.90
N VAL A 29 -0.75 1.26 5.32
CA VAL A 29 0.61 0.78 5.54
C VAL A 29 0.93 0.97 7.02
N ARG A 30 1.68 0.03 7.60
CA ARG A 30 2.21 0.12 8.95
C ARG A 30 3.67 -0.28 8.93
N PHE A 31 4.50 0.53 9.57
CA PHE A 31 5.88 0.20 9.84
C PHE A 31 5.96 -0.42 11.24
N ASP A 32 6.59 -1.60 11.35
CA ASP A 32 6.78 -2.31 12.61
C ASP A 32 8.23 -2.80 12.69
N GLY A 33 9.14 -1.94 13.14
CA GLY A 33 10.57 -2.21 13.10
C GLY A 33 11.08 -2.33 11.65
N ASP A 34 11.66 -3.48 11.32
CA ASP A 34 12.25 -3.74 9.99
C ASP A 34 11.23 -4.30 8.98
N ILE A 35 9.96 -4.45 9.37
CA ILE A 35 8.90 -4.92 8.47
C ILE A 35 7.88 -3.84 8.15
N VAL A 36 7.29 -3.96 6.97
CA VAL A 36 6.20 -3.16 6.43
C VAL A 36 5.01 -4.06 6.20
N GLN A 37 3.89 -3.70 6.85
CA GLN A 37 2.62 -4.37 6.67
C GLN A 37 1.73 -3.52 5.77
N ILE A 38 1.13 -4.13 4.75
CA ILE A 38 0.18 -3.51 3.84
C ILE A 38 -1.14 -4.25 3.93
N ARG A 39 -2.23 -3.52 4.07
CA ARG A 39 -3.59 -4.07 4.04
C ARG A 39 -4.56 -3.18 3.31
N ASP A 40 -5.73 -3.73 3.03
CA ASP A 40 -6.83 -3.02 2.39
C ASP A 40 -7.96 -2.76 3.39
N SER A 41 -8.11 -1.50 3.78
CA SER A 41 -9.15 -1.07 4.74
C SER A 41 -10.58 -1.45 4.32
N LYS A 42 -10.84 -1.64 3.02
CA LYS A 42 -12.17 -2.05 2.53
C LYS A 42 -12.46 -3.52 2.77
N PHE A 43 -11.43 -4.35 2.95
CA PHE A 43 -11.63 -5.78 3.22
C PHE A 43 -12.51 -5.98 4.44
N ARG A 44 -12.27 -5.21 5.51
CA ARG A 44 -13.06 -5.22 6.75
C ARG A 44 -14.47 -4.65 6.62
N ARG A 45 -14.71 -3.79 5.63
CA ARG A 45 -16.00 -3.12 5.44
C ARG A 45 -16.93 -3.88 4.51
N ASN A 46 -16.40 -4.78 3.69
CA ASN A 46 -17.20 -5.59 2.79
C ASN A 46 -17.91 -6.71 3.57
N PRO A 47 -19.26 -6.72 3.63
CA PRO A 47 -20.01 -7.76 4.34
C PRO A 47 -19.77 -9.16 3.77
N MET A 48 -19.33 -9.27 2.51
CA MET A 48 -18.98 -10.56 1.88
C MET A 48 -17.71 -11.19 2.47
N ASN A 49 -16.90 -10.41 3.18
CA ASN A 49 -15.65 -10.88 3.81
C ASN A 49 -15.85 -11.22 5.30
N ILE A 50 -17.07 -11.18 5.83
CA ILE A 50 -17.35 -11.54 7.22
C ILE A 50 -16.94 -13.00 7.45
N GLY A 51 -16.00 -13.22 8.38
CA GLY A 51 -15.45 -14.54 8.70
C GLY A 51 -14.24 -14.95 7.85
N SER A 52 -13.81 -14.12 6.90
CA SER A 52 -12.54 -14.31 6.19
C SER A 52 -11.39 -13.62 6.91
N GLU A 53 -10.21 -14.24 6.91
CA GLU A 53 -9.00 -13.60 7.44
C GLU A 53 -8.61 -12.40 6.58
N GLU A 54 -8.29 -11.27 7.24
CA GLU A 54 -7.87 -10.06 6.54
C GLU A 54 -6.49 -10.30 5.91
N PRO A 55 -6.35 -10.17 4.57
CA PRO A 55 -5.06 -10.32 3.92
C PRO A 55 -4.17 -9.14 4.33
N ILE A 56 -3.04 -9.46 4.93
CA ILE A 56 -1.99 -8.50 5.27
C ILE A 56 -0.71 -8.96 4.58
N ILE A 57 -0.24 -8.17 3.62
CA ILE A 57 1.08 -8.38 3.03
C ILE A 57 2.10 -7.89 4.04
N THR A 58 3.05 -8.73 4.42
CA THR A 58 4.19 -8.35 5.26
C THR A 58 5.47 -8.54 4.46
N VAL A 59 6.28 -7.49 4.38
CA VAL A 59 7.57 -7.48 3.67
C VAL A 59 8.61 -6.76 4.50
N ASP A 60 9.90 -6.99 4.27
CA ASP A 60 10.95 -6.20 4.91
C ASP A 60 10.96 -4.75 4.38
N ALA A 61 11.46 -3.81 5.20
CA ALA A 61 11.59 -2.40 4.84
C ALA A 61 12.47 -2.18 3.60
N GLU A 62 13.49 -3.02 3.41
CA GLU A 62 14.34 -3.01 2.21
C GLU A 62 13.56 -3.43 0.96
N VAL A 63 12.76 -4.49 1.07
CA VAL A 63 11.88 -5.00 0.00
C VAL A 63 10.83 -3.95 -0.36
N TRP A 64 10.22 -3.31 0.65
CA TRP A 64 9.28 -2.22 0.44
C TRP A 64 9.92 -1.05 -0.31
N THR A 65 11.08 -0.59 0.14
CA THR A 65 11.81 0.53 -0.49
C THR A 65 12.19 0.20 -1.94
N ALA A 66 12.72 -1.01 -2.19
CA ALA A 66 13.04 -1.49 -3.53
C ALA A 66 11.80 -1.59 -4.42
N PHE A 67 10.66 -2.02 -3.86
CA PHE A 67 9.38 -2.05 -4.55
C PHE A 67 8.92 -0.65 -4.95
N LEU A 68 8.97 0.35 -4.06
CA LEU A 68 8.61 1.73 -4.39
C LEU A 68 9.47 2.28 -5.55
N HIS A 69 10.77 2.04 -5.52
CA HIS A 69 11.67 2.42 -6.61
C HIS A 69 11.34 1.70 -7.93
N CYS A 70 11.00 0.41 -7.87
CA CYS A 70 10.56 -0.33 -9.05
C CYS A 70 9.27 0.24 -9.61
N LEU A 71 8.29 0.53 -8.74
CA LEU A 71 7.00 1.11 -9.12
C LEU A 71 7.17 2.46 -9.82
N LEU A 72 7.99 3.35 -9.28
CA LEU A 72 8.30 4.65 -9.88
C LEU A 72 9.06 4.53 -11.22
N SER A 73 9.86 3.47 -11.36
CA SER A 73 10.60 3.17 -12.59
C SER A 73 9.79 2.35 -13.60
N SER A 74 8.51 2.10 -13.34
CA SER A 74 7.66 1.17 -14.12
C SER A 74 8.27 -0.22 -14.31
N ARG A 75 9.07 -0.66 -13.33
CA ARG A 75 9.68 -2.00 -13.25
C ARG A 75 8.90 -2.88 -12.31
N ARG A 76 9.01 -4.19 -12.53
CA ARG A 76 8.45 -5.20 -11.63
C ARG A 76 9.49 -5.60 -10.59
N HIS A 77 9.11 -5.54 -9.32
CA HIS A 77 9.90 -6.11 -8.23
C HIS A 77 9.73 -7.65 -8.20
N PRO A 78 10.77 -8.44 -7.87
CA PRO A 78 10.69 -9.90 -7.88
C PRO A 78 9.74 -10.49 -6.83
N GLU A 79 9.73 -9.91 -5.62
CA GLU A 79 8.98 -10.45 -4.47
C GLU A 79 7.61 -9.79 -4.31
N LEU A 80 7.59 -8.47 -4.07
CA LEU A 80 6.36 -7.69 -3.99
C LEU A 80 5.87 -7.25 -5.39
N VAL A 81 4.93 -7.99 -5.98
CA VAL A 81 4.50 -7.78 -7.36
C VAL A 81 3.21 -6.98 -7.43
N ALA A 82 3.26 -5.80 -8.04
CA ALA A 82 2.08 -5.09 -8.50
C ALA A 82 1.73 -5.47 -9.94
N HIS A 83 0.49 -5.91 -10.18
CA HIS A 83 -0.06 -6.12 -11.51
C HIS A 83 -1.20 -5.14 -11.75
N VAL A 84 -1.04 -4.25 -12.73
CA VAL A 84 -2.05 -3.26 -13.12
C VAL A 84 -2.81 -3.80 -14.33
N ALA A 85 -4.11 -3.95 -14.20
CA ALA A 85 -5.02 -4.37 -15.26
C ALA A 85 -5.32 -3.21 -16.22
N VAL A 86 -5.90 -3.54 -17.37
CA VAL A 86 -6.24 -2.58 -18.44
C VAL A 86 -7.27 -1.54 -17.99
N ASP A 87 -8.15 -1.90 -17.07
CA ASP A 87 -9.15 -1.00 -16.48
C ASP A 87 -8.57 -0.06 -15.41
N GLY A 88 -7.26 -0.12 -15.17
CA GLY A 88 -6.54 0.65 -14.17
C GLY A 88 -6.57 0.04 -12.77
N SER A 89 -7.38 -1.00 -12.53
CA SER A 89 -7.34 -1.74 -11.26
C SER A 89 -5.99 -2.40 -11.06
N ALA A 90 -5.59 -2.61 -9.81
CA ALA A 90 -4.31 -3.23 -9.52
C ALA A 90 -4.45 -4.35 -8.51
N THR A 91 -3.54 -5.31 -8.58
CA THR A 91 -3.37 -6.31 -7.54
C THR A 91 -1.94 -6.24 -7.04
N LEU A 92 -1.78 -6.28 -5.72
CA LEU A 92 -0.48 -6.40 -5.07
C LEU A 92 -0.39 -7.80 -4.50
N ARG A 93 0.65 -8.53 -4.87
CA ARG A 93 0.88 -9.89 -4.42
C ARG A 93 2.23 -10.00 -3.77
N HIS A 94 2.26 -10.65 -2.62
CA HIS A 94 3.49 -11.12 -1.98
C HIS A 94 3.21 -12.54 -1.51
N GLU A 95 4.04 -13.50 -1.94
CA GLU A 95 3.81 -14.92 -1.67
C GLU A 95 2.37 -15.34 -2.05
N ASP A 96 1.60 -15.85 -1.08
CA ASP A 96 0.21 -16.30 -1.23
C ASP A 96 -0.83 -15.20 -0.88
N VAL A 97 -0.38 -14.04 -0.40
CA VAL A 97 -1.25 -12.93 -0.04
C VAL A 97 -1.48 -12.02 -1.25
N LEU A 98 -2.76 -11.76 -1.55
CA LEU A 98 -3.19 -10.90 -2.65
C LEU A 98 -4.11 -9.79 -2.14
N LEU A 99 -3.72 -8.54 -2.38
CA LEU A 99 -4.57 -7.37 -2.21
C LEU A 99 -5.08 -6.89 -3.57
N ARG A 100 -6.33 -6.46 -3.63
CA ARG A 100 -6.97 -5.96 -4.86
C ARG A 100 -7.33 -4.50 -4.66
N PHE A 101 -6.97 -3.66 -5.61
CA PHE A 101 -7.24 -2.22 -5.61
C PHE A 101 -8.05 -1.83 -6.84
N THR A 102 -9.00 -0.93 -6.65
CA THR A 102 -9.68 -0.24 -7.74
C THR A 102 -8.71 0.72 -8.45
N ALA A 103 -9.08 1.18 -9.64
CA ALA A 103 -8.24 2.11 -10.39
C ALA A 103 -7.93 3.40 -9.61
N GLY A 104 -8.94 3.99 -8.97
CA GLY A 104 -8.76 5.21 -8.17
C GLY A 104 -7.90 5.01 -6.93
N GLU A 105 -8.01 3.85 -6.26
CA GLU A 105 -7.14 3.51 -5.12
C GLU A 105 -5.68 3.36 -5.55
N TRP A 106 -5.45 2.67 -6.67
CA TRP A 106 -4.11 2.45 -7.18
C TRP A 106 -3.47 3.76 -7.65
N GLU A 107 -4.21 4.61 -8.33
CA GLU A 107 -3.75 5.94 -8.75
C GLU A 107 -3.35 6.79 -7.54
N ALA A 108 -4.19 6.82 -6.50
CA ALA A 108 -3.89 7.55 -5.26
C ALA A 108 -2.65 6.99 -4.54
N PHE A 109 -2.49 5.66 -4.52
CA PHE A 109 -1.30 5.02 -3.96
C PHE A 109 -0.04 5.41 -4.74
N VAL A 110 -0.03 5.29 -6.06
CA VAL A 110 1.11 5.68 -6.91
C VAL A 110 1.41 7.18 -6.77
N ALA A 111 0.40 8.03 -6.64
CA ALA A 111 0.58 9.45 -6.36
C ALA A 111 1.26 9.69 -5.00
N GLY A 112 0.83 9.00 -3.94
CA GLY A 112 1.49 9.08 -2.62
C GLY A 112 2.94 8.56 -2.64
N VAL A 113 3.23 7.52 -3.43
CA VAL A 113 4.61 7.03 -3.61
C VAL A 113 5.49 8.07 -4.32
N ARG A 114 4.95 8.80 -5.31
CA ARG A 114 5.67 9.89 -5.99
C ARG A 114 5.95 11.09 -5.09
N ASP A 115 5.09 11.32 -4.10
CA ASP A 115 5.23 12.38 -3.11
C ASP A 115 6.14 11.95 -1.92
N ASP A 116 6.84 10.80 -2.03
CA ASP A 116 7.67 10.19 -0.99
C ASP A 116 6.92 9.93 0.34
N GLU A 117 5.60 9.71 0.30
CA GLU A 117 4.80 9.51 1.53
C GLU A 117 5.02 8.14 2.19
N PHE A 118 5.60 7.20 1.45
CA PHE A 118 5.76 5.81 1.87
C PHE A 118 7.22 5.39 2.05
N VAL A 119 8.17 6.31 1.98
CA VAL A 119 9.59 5.98 2.13
C VAL A 119 9.95 5.74 3.59
N CYS A 120 10.68 4.65 3.86
CA CYS A 120 11.35 4.45 5.14
C CYS A 120 12.51 5.47 5.22
N ALA A 121 12.52 6.29 6.27
CA ALA A 121 13.55 7.30 6.50
C ALA A 121 14.72 6.76 7.34
#